data_AF-A0A183SK78-F1
#
_entry.id   AF-A0A183SK78-F1
#
_cell.length_a   1.000
_cell.length_b   1.000
_cell.length_c   1.000
_cell.angle_alpha   90.00
_cell.angle_beta   90.00
_cell.angle_gamma   90.00
#
_symmetry.space_group_name_H-M   'P 1'
#
loop_
_entity.id
_entity.type
_entity.pdbx_description
1 polymer ?
#
loop_
_entity_poly.entity_id
_entity_poly.type
_entity_poly.pdbx_seq_one_letter_code
_entity_poly.pdbx_strand_id
1 'polypeptide(L)'
;MDGRLLNQRRMPFRTRVSTAAIHELLFTDDCALNTTTEEEMQRNTDLFAAACDNFGLLINTKKTVVMHQPSPNTLYTAAHINVNGAKLKSVDTFTFP
;
A
#
# COMPACT_ATOMS: atom_id res chain seq x y z
N MET A 1 -30.24 -22.97 17.02
CA MET A 1 -30.18 -21.72 16.22
C MET A 1 -28.77 -21.56 15.70
N ASP A 2 -28.67 -21.36 14.39
CA ASP A 2 -27.62 -21.83 13.50
C ASP A 2 -26.27 -21.10 13.58
N GLY A 3 -25.20 -21.90 13.70
CA GLY A 3 -23.83 -21.48 13.45
C GLY A 3 -23.55 -21.41 11.94
N ARG A 4 -23.53 -20.19 11.39
CA ARG A 4 -23.07 -19.96 10.01
C ARG A 4 -21.57 -19.67 10.00
N LEU A 5 -20.81 -20.75 9.80
CA LEU A 5 -19.41 -20.76 9.39
C LEU A 5 -19.26 -19.91 8.12
N LEU A 6 -18.60 -18.76 8.23
CA LEU A 6 -18.24 -17.94 7.08
C LEU A 6 -17.20 -18.71 6.24
N ASN A 7 -17.60 -19.10 5.04
CA ASN A 7 -16.73 -19.69 4.04
C ASN A 7 -15.64 -18.68 3.66
N GLN A 8 -14.47 -18.78 4.28
CA GLN A 8 -13.24 -18.14 3.82
C GLN A 8 -12.76 -18.85 2.55
N ARG A 9 -13.41 -18.55 1.43
CA ARG A 9 -12.89 -18.89 0.11
C ARG A 9 -11.69 -17.96 -0.14
N ARG A 10 -10.48 -18.43 0.21
CA ARG A 10 -9.23 -17.75 -0.13
C ARG A 10 -9.23 -17.46 -1.63
N MET A 11 -9.29 -16.18 -2.01
CA MET A 11 -8.79 -15.77 -3.31
C MET A 11 -7.29 -16.02 -3.30
N PRO A 12 -6.73 -16.82 -4.22
CA PRO A 12 -5.29 -16.77 -4.43
C PRO A 12 -4.97 -15.35 -4.87
N PHE A 13 -4.30 -14.59 -3.99
CA PHE A 13 -3.79 -13.27 -4.30
C PHE A 13 -2.70 -13.43 -5.35
N ARG A 14 -3.12 -13.38 -6.60
CA ARG A 14 -2.24 -13.46 -7.74
C ARG A 14 -1.87 -12.04 -8.12
N THR A 15 -0.75 -11.55 -7.59
CA THR A 15 -0.10 -10.33 -8.08
C THR A 15 0.40 -10.60 -9.50
N ARG A 16 -0.48 -10.35 -10.47
CA ARG A 16 -0.10 -10.24 -11.88
C ARG A 16 0.06 -8.77 -12.22
N VAL A 17 1.23 -8.24 -11.90
CA VAL A 17 1.69 -7.01 -12.53
C VAL A 17 1.84 -7.32 -14.03
N SER A 18 1.02 -6.68 -14.85
CA SER A 18 1.05 -6.82 -16.32
C SER A 18 1.53 -5.49 -16.92
N THR A 19 2.23 -5.52 -18.04
CA THR A 19 2.79 -4.33 -18.70
C THR A 19 1.76 -3.21 -18.96
N ALA A 20 0.49 -3.57 -19.24
CA ALA A 20 -0.60 -2.60 -19.39
C ALA A 20 -0.97 -1.90 -18.06
N ALA A 21 -0.97 -2.63 -16.93
CA ALA A 21 -1.21 -2.05 -15.61
C ALA A 21 -0.03 -1.17 -15.14
N ILE A 22 1.20 -1.47 -15.58
CA ILE A 22 2.36 -0.59 -15.37
C ILE A 22 2.17 0.73 -16.13
N HIS A 23 1.67 0.69 -17.37
CA HIS A 23 1.36 1.91 -18.15
C HIS A 23 0.18 2.72 -17.59
N GLU A 24 -0.86 2.09 -17.03
CA GLU A 24 -1.94 2.80 -16.33
C GLU A 24 -1.44 3.47 -15.03
N LEU A 25 -0.60 2.78 -14.25
CA LEU A 25 0.06 3.34 -13.06
C LEU A 25 0.94 4.55 -13.41
N LEU A 26 1.53 4.54 -14.61
CA LEU A 26 2.36 5.61 -15.17
C LEU A 26 1.55 6.81 -15.69
N PHE A 27 0.23 6.69 -15.83
CA PHE A 27 -0.64 7.78 -16.32
C PHE A 27 -1.38 8.52 -15.20
N THR A 28 -1.58 7.87 -14.05
CA THR A 28 -2.10 8.52 -12.84
C THR A 28 -0.95 9.01 -11.97
N ASP A 29 -0.88 10.32 -11.68
CA ASP A 29 0.13 10.92 -10.79
C ASP A 29 0.09 10.29 -9.37
N ASP A 30 -1.07 9.74 -8.98
CA ASP A 30 -1.33 9.17 -7.66
C ASP A 30 -1.55 7.64 -7.71
N CYS A 31 -0.85 6.91 -6.85
CA CYS A 31 -1.04 5.47 -6.61
C CYS A 31 -1.39 5.21 -5.14
N ALA A 32 -2.31 4.27 -4.90
CA ALA A 32 -2.65 3.78 -3.57
C ALA A 32 -2.28 2.30 -3.43
N LEU A 33 -1.49 1.96 -2.43
CA LEU A 33 -1.14 0.58 -2.06
C LEU A 33 -1.90 0.17 -0.81
N ASN A 34 -2.42 -1.06 -0.79
CA ASN A 34 -3.02 -1.65 0.41
C ASN A 34 -2.43 -3.04 0.67
N THR A 35 -2.19 -3.34 1.95
CA THR A 35 -1.76 -4.66 2.41
C THR A 35 -2.30 -4.86 3.82
N THR A 36 -2.33 -6.11 4.27
CA THR A 36 -2.74 -6.46 5.63
C THR A 36 -1.60 -6.39 6.64
N THR A 37 -0.36 -6.36 6.15
CA THR A 37 0.84 -6.35 6.99
C THR A 37 1.77 -5.20 6.61
N GLU A 38 2.48 -4.71 7.60
CA GLU A 38 3.45 -3.63 7.44
C GLU A 38 4.66 -4.07 6.62
N GLU A 39 5.10 -5.33 6.79
CA GLU A 39 6.22 -5.90 6.04
C GLU A 39 5.92 -5.98 4.53
N GLU A 40 4.71 -6.38 4.16
CA GLU A 40 4.28 -6.37 2.75
C GLU A 40 4.14 -4.95 2.21
N MET A 41 3.67 -4.00 3.03
CA MET A 41 3.60 -2.59 2.63
C MET A 41 4.99 -2.04 2.34
N GLN A 42 5.97 -2.33 3.20
CA GLN A 42 7.35 -1.90 3.00
C GLN A 42 7.93 -2.52 1.72
N ARG A 43 7.75 -3.83 1.51
CA ARG A 43 8.21 -4.50 0.28
C ARG A 43 7.59 -3.92 -0.98
N ASN A 44 6.28 -3.64 -0.97
CA ASN A 44 5.59 -3.04 -2.11
C ASN A 44 6.08 -1.61 -2.36
N THR A 45 6.36 -0.87 -1.29
CA THR A 45 6.93 0.48 -1.35
C THR A 45 8.33 0.48 -1.95
N ASP A 46 9.18 -0.46 -1.52
CA ASP A 46 10.54 -0.64 -2.06
C ASP A 46 10.52 -1.04 -3.55
N LEU A 47 9.62 -1.94 -3.93
CA LEU A 47 9.42 -2.35 -5.32
C LEU A 47 8.93 -1.18 -6.19
N PHE A 48 8.00 -0.38 -5.67
CA PHE A 48 7.50 0.81 -6.34
C PHE A 48 8.62 1.85 -6.52
N ALA A 49 9.44 2.09 -5.50
CA ALA A 49 10.61 2.96 -5.60
C ALA A 49 11.61 2.50 -6.66
N ALA A 50 11.96 1.21 -6.66
CA ALA A 50 12.83 0.64 -7.69
C ALA A 50 12.24 0.75 -9.10
N ALA A 51 10.92 0.58 -9.24
CA ALA A 51 10.25 0.76 -10.53
C ALA A 51 10.31 2.23 -10.98
N CYS A 52 9.99 3.19 -10.09
CA CYS A 52 10.09 4.61 -10.38
C CYS A 52 11.51 4.99 -10.83
N ASP A 53 12.54 4.53 -10.12
CA ASP A 53 13.95 4.78 -10.49
C ASP A 53 14.27 4.22 -11.88
N ASN A 54 13.82 3.01 -12.20
CA ASN A 54 14.02 2.39 -13.53
C ASN A 54 13.31 3.15 -14.66
N PHE A 55 12.19 3.81 -14.37
CA PHE A 55 11.44 4.64 -15.32
C PHE A 55 11.88 6.12 -15.30
N GLY A 56 12.86 6.50 -14.47
CA GLY A 56 13.33 7.88 -14.33
C GLY A 56 12.33 8.81 -13.64
N LEU A 57 11.43 8.26 -12.82
CA LEU A 57 10.41 9.00 -12.09
C LEU A 57 10.88 9.32 -10.68
N LEU A 58 10.46 10.48 -10.18
CA LEU A 58 10.74 10.89 -8.81
C LEU A 58 9.50 10.69 -7.93
N ILE A 59 9.66 9.95 -6.84
CA ILE A 59 8.61 9.83 -5.82
C ILE A 59 8.58 11.09 -4.95
N ASN A 60 7.43 11.75 -4.88
CA ASN A 60 7.22 12.86 -3.97
C ASN A 60 6.90 12.37 -2.55
N THR A 61 7.93 12.03 -1.78
CA THR A 61 7.81 11.55 -0.39
C THR A 61 7.14 12.54 0.57
N LYS A 62 7.04 13.83 0.20
CA LYS A 62 6.30 14.84 0.99
C LYS A 62 4.79 14.75 0.79
N LYS A 63 4.34 14.29 -0.38
CA LYS A 63 2.93 14.05 -0.69
C LYS A 63 2.48 12.64 -0.32
N THR A 64 3.41 11.68 -0.34
CA THR A 64 3.11 10.30 0.05
C THR A 64 2.83 10.21 1.55
N VAL A 65 1.69 9.63 1.89
CA VAL A 65 1.23 9.39 3.25
C VAL A 65 0.93 7.91 3.45
N VAL A 66 1.04 7.43 4.68
CA VAL A 66 0.68 6.07 5.06
C VAL A 66 -0.47 6.12 6.05
N MET A 67 -1.42 5.19 5.93
CA MET A 67 -2.50 5.04 6.90
C MET A 67 -2.45 3.62 7.44
N HIS A 68 -2.45 3.49 8.76
CA HIS A 68 -2.59 2.23 9.45
C HIS A 68 -3.97 2.19 10.11
N GLN A 69 -4.80 1.25 9.69
CA GLN A 69 -6.12 1.05 10.26
C GLN A 69 -6.10 -0.19 11.17
N PRO A 70 -5.96 -0.02 12.49
CA PRO A 70 -5.95 -1.15 13.42
C PRO A 70 -7.32 -1.80 13.49
N SER A 71 -7.35 -3.08 13.87
CA SER A 71 -8.61 -3.75 14.19
C SER A 71 -9.28 -3.08 15.40
N PRO A 72 -10.62 -3.16 15.55
CA PRO A 72 -11.39 -2.38 16.53
C PRO A 72 -10.93 -2.48 18.00
N ASN A 73 -10.17 -3.52 18.36
CA ASN A 73 -9.68 -3.76 19.72
C ASN A 73 -8.14 -3.79 19.81
N THR A 74 -7.44 -3.30 18.79
CA THR A 74 -5.97 -3.22 18.77
C THR A 74 -5.54 -1.79 19.07
N LEU A 75 -4.49 -1.65 19.88
CA LEU A 75 -3.84 -0.36 20.09
C LEU A 75 -3.36 0.20 18.74
N TYR A 76 -3.62 1.48 18.51
CA TYR A 76 -3.07 2.16 17.35
C TYR A 76 -1.56 2.28 17.49
N THR A 77 -0.85 1.66 16.56
CA THR A 77 0.58 1.88 16.35
C THR A 77 0.73 2.67 15.06
N ALA A 78 1.55 3.71 15.07
CA ALA A 78 1.86 4.46 13.86
C ALA A 78 2.59 3.55 12.86
N ALA A 79 2.29 3.68 11.57
CA ALA A 79 3.05 2.94 10.56
C ALA A 79 4.50 3.43 10.48
N HIS A 80 5.42 2.50 10.27
CA HIS A 80 6.85 2.65 10.08
C HIS A 80 7.25 2.23 8.66
N ILE A 81 6.69 2.93 7.67
CA ILE A 81 7.06 2.75 6.27
C ILE A 81 8.07 3.80 5.83
N ASN A 82 9.09 3.37 5.09
CA ASN A 82 10.13 4.21 4.53
C ASN A 82 10.12 4.14 2.99
N VAL A 83 10.47 5.25 2.34
CA VAL A 83 10.81 5.32 0.91
C VAL A 83 12.20 5.91 0.81
N ASN A 84 13.13 5.22 0.14
CA ASN A 84 14.51 5.68 -0.04
C ASN A 84 15.19 6.12 1.28
N GLY A 85 14.89 5.41 2.37
CA GLY A 85 15.39 5.72 3.72
C GLY A 85 14.67 6.88 4.44
N ALA A 86 13.75 7.59 3.78
CA ALA A 86 12.92 8.61 4.41
C ALA A 86 11.61 8.02 4.94
N LYS A 87 11.30 8.26 6.22
CA LYS A 87 10.05 7.79 6.83
C LYS A 87 8.86 8.57 6.30
N LEU A 88 7.82 7.86 5.88
CA LEU A 88 6.56 8.46 5.43
C LEU A 88 5.73 9.00 6.60
N LYS A 89 4.93 10.03 6.33
CA LYS A 89 4.00 10.59 7.31
C LYS A 89 2.80 9.66 7.49
N SER A 90 2.52 9.27 8.73
CA SER A 90 1.29 8.56 9.09
C SER A 90 0.12 9.53 9.17
N VAL A 91 -1.04 9.14 8.63
CA VAL A 91 -2.31 9.86 8.71
C VAL A 91 -3.42 8.93 9.15
N ASP A 92 -4.40 9.46 9.88
CA ASP A 92 -5.53 8.68 10.41
C ASP A 92 -6.70 8.60 9.42
N THR A 93 -6.72 9.47 8.41
CA THR A 93 -7.77 9.51 7.40
C THR A 93 -7.18 9.96 6.07
N PHE A 94 -7.53 9.23 5.01
CA PHE A 94 -7.31 9.68 3.63
C PHE A 94 -8.55 10.42 3.14
N THR A 95 -8.36 11.63 2.64
CA THR A 95 -9.40 12.37 1.93
C THR A 95 -8.98 12.40 0.46
N PHE A 96 -9.73 11.72 -0.41
CA PHE A 96 -9.56 11.92 -1.84
C PHE A 96 -10.07 13.32 -2.20
N PRO A 97 -9.36 14.07 -3.06
CA PRO A 97 -9.89 15.30 -3.62
C PRO A 97 -11.17 15.06 -4.43
#